data_AF-A0A8I1WLP0-F1
#
_entry.id   AF-A0A8I1WLP0-F1
#
_cell.length_a   1.000
_cell.length_b   1.000
_cell.length_c   1.000
_cell.angle_alpha   90.00
_cell.angle_beta   90.00
_cell.angle_gamma   90.00
#
_symmetry.space_group_name_H-M   'P 1'
#
loop_
_entity.id
_entity.type
_entity.pdbx_description
1 polymer ?
#
loop_
_entity_poly.entity_id
_entity_poly.type
_entity_poly.pdbx_seq_one_letter_code
_entity_poly.pdbx_strand_id
1 'polypeptide(L)'
;MNVRDVVTEEMIRDMAREARGGIRRIFLHWTGGHYGVNETAYHLCIDRDGTVYVNCKSFLSYKPHTYQRNSGAIGIALLCGYDAHCWTPAGRDASLVDVA
;
A
#
# COMPACT_ATOMS: atom_id res chain seq x y z
N MET A 1 -6.06 -19.63 3.44
CA MET A 1 -5.76 -18.63 4.50
C MET A 1 -6.70 -17.47 4.28
N ASN A 2 -7.55 -17.13 5.26
CA ASN A 2 -8.45 -15.99 5.14
C ASN A 2 -7.64 -14.68 5.16
N VAL A 3 -7.99 -13.77 4.25
CA VAL A 3 -7.18 -12.65 3.73
C VAL A 3 -7.24 -11.38 4.60
N ARG A 4 -7.19 -11.47 5.94
CA ARG A 4 -7.26 -10.25 6.81
C ARG A 4 -6.56 -10.44 8.16
N ASP A 5 -5.25 -10.57 8.18
CA ASP A 5 -4.49 -10.51 9.44
C ASP A 5 -4.16 -9.04 9.72
N VAL A 6 -4.86 -8.46 10.70
CA VAL A 6 -4.50 -7.13 11.25
C VAL A 6 -3.20 -7.28 12.04
N VAL A 7 -2.26 -6.37 11.83
CA VAL A 7 -0.95 -6.40 12.48
C VAL A 7 -0.71 -5.18 13.34
N THR A 8 0.02 -5.39 14.44
CA THR A 8 0.52 -4.31 15.28
C THR A 8 1.87 -3.79 14.76
N GLU A 9 2.27 -2.61 15.23
CA GLU A 9 3.59 -2.06 14.93
C GLU A 9 4.72 -2.98 15.40
N GLU A 10 4.56 -3.64 16.56
CA GLU A 10 5.55 -4.58 17.09
C GLU A 10 5.76 -5.78 16.14
N MET A 11 4.68 -6.38 15.64
CA MET A 11 4.76 -7.47 14.68
C MET A 11 5.44 -7.02 13.37
N ILE A 12 5.14 -5.81 12.88
CA ILE A 12 5.81 -5.24 11.71
C ILE A 12 7.32 -5.09 11.97
N ARG A 13 7.72 -4.65 13.16
CA ARG A 13 9.14 -4.52 13.54
C ARG A 13 9.82 -5.88 13.58
N ASP A 14 9.15 -6.93 14.03
CA ASP A 14 9.70 -8.29 14.03
C ASP A 14 9.86 -8.84 12.62
N MET A 15 8.84 -8.71 11.76
CA MET A 15 8.95 -9.08 10.34
C MET A 15 10.08 -8.31 9.63
N ALA A 16 10.26 -7.02 9.97
CA ALA A 16 11.35 -6.20 9.43
C ALA A 16 12.73 -6.65 9.93
N ARG A 17 12.85 -7.08 11.20
CA ARG A 17 14.09 -7.67 11.74
C ARG A 17 14.44 -8.96 11.01
N GLU A 18 13.47 -9.83 10.76
CA GLU A 18 13.66 -11.08 10.03
C GLU A 18 14.09 -10.85 8.58
N ALA A 19 13.54 -9.82 7.92
CA ALA A 19 13.86 -9.49 6.53
C ALA A 19 15.13 -8.64 6.36
N ARG A 20 15.86 -8.37 7.45
CA ARG A 20 17.04 -7.50 7.43
C ARG A 20 18.07 -7.97 6.40
N GLY A 21 18.52 -7.04 5.57
CA GLY A 21 19.49 -7.30 4.50
C GLY A 21 18.89 -7.80 3.18
N GLY A 22 17.64 -8.29 3.19
CA GLY A 22 16.94 -8.72 1.96
C GLY A 22 16.09 -7.64 1.29
N ILE A 23 15.73 -6.58 2.03
CA ILE A 23 14.93 -5.46 1.53
C ILE A 23 15.80 -4.21 1.33
N ARG A 24 15.65 -3.59 0.16
CA ARG A 24 16.42 -2.40 -0.24
C ARG A 24 15.55 -1.18 -0.51
N ARG A 25 14.23 -1.36 -0.66
CA ARG A 25 13.28 -0.34 -1.11
C ARG A 25 11.92 -0.53 -0.45
N ILE A 26 11.22 0.59 -0.26
CA ILE A 26 9.81 0.64 0.08
C ILE A 26 9.13 1.46 -1.00
N PHE A 27 8.07 0.92 -1.60
CA PHE A 27 7.21 1.63 -2.56
C PHE A 27 5.88 1.96 -1.89
N LEU A 28 5.49 3.23 -1.97
CA LEU A 28 4.24 3.73 -1.43
C LEU A 28 3.21 3.82 -2.54
N HIS A 29 1.99 3.42 -2.24
CA HIS A 29 0.86 3.36 -3.15
C HIS A 29 -0.42 3.85 -2.47
N TRP A 30 -1.45 4.10 -3.26
CA TRP A 30 -2.85 4.03 -2.83
C TRP A 30 -3.58 3.07 -3.78
N THR A 31 -4.70 2.49 -3.33
CA THR A 31 -5.40 1.45 -4.13
C THR A 31 -6.25 2.02 -5.26
N GLY A 32 -6.60 3.31 -5.21
CA GLY A 32 -7.60 3.91 -6.11
C GLY A 32 -9.01 3.39 -5.81
N GLY A 33 -9.19 2.73 -4.67
CA GLY A 33 -10.43 2.07 -4.25
C GLY A 33 -11.00 2.65 -2.96
N HIS A 34 -12.01 1.98 -2.44
CA HIS A 34 -12.65 2.35 -1.20
C HIS A 34 -11.85 1.87 0.02
N TYR A 35 -12.02 2.58 1.14
CA TYR A 35 -11.66 2.10 2.47
C TYR A 35 -12.32 0.73 2.75
N GLY A 36 -11.71 -0.08 3.61
CA GLY A 36 -12.20 -1.44 3.94
C GLY A 36 -11.96 -2.52 2.88
N VAL A 37 -11.45 -2.16 1.69
CA VAL A 37 -11.16 -3.11 0.61
C VAL A 37 -9.68 -3.46 0.58
N ASN A 38 -9.28 -4.50 1.32
CA ASN A 38 -7.90 -4.98 1.37
C ASN A 38 -7.41 -5.48 -0.01
N GLU A 39 -6.18 -5.11 -0.39
CA GLU A 39 -5.62 -5.39 -1.71
C GLU A 39 -4.33 -6.24 -1.61
N THR A 40 -4.42 -7.49 -2.04
CA THR A 40 -3.37 -8.50 -1.77
C THR A 40 -2.12 -8.36 -2.63
N ALA A 41 -2.12 -7.46 -3.62
CA ALA A 41 -0.95 -7.13 -4.43
C ALA A 41 0.16 -6.42 -3.63
N TYR A 42 -0.16 -5.87 -2.45
CA TYR A 42 0.78 -5.18 -1.57
C TYR A 42 1.19 -6.07 -0.38
N HIS A 43 2.27 -5.70 0.32
CA HIS A 43 2.68 -6.39 1.55
C HIS A 43 1.85 -5.91 2.76
N LEU A 44 1.68 -4.59 2.85
CA LEU A 44 0.90 -3.92 3.88
C LEU A 44 -0.15 -3.02 3.24
N CYS A 45 -1.35 -3.02 3.83
CA CYS A 45 -2.42 -2.10 3.47
C CYS A 45 -2.86 -1.33 4.72
N ILE A 46 -2.98 0.00 4.64
CA ILE A 46 -3.39 0.86 5.75
C ILE A 46 -4.78 1.42 5.44
N ASP A 47 -5.73 1.20 6.33
CA ASP A 47 -7.11 1.65 6.19
C ASP A 47 -7.36 3.04 6.81
N ARG A 48 -8.58 3.54 6.67
CA ARG A 48 -9.05 4.87 7.09
C ARG A 48 -8.71 5.21 8.54
N ASP A 49 -8.86 4.23 9.42
CA ASP A 49 -8.70 4.35 10.87
C ASP A 49 -7.27 4.05 11.34
N GLY A 50 -6.34 3.80 10.41
CA GLY A 50 -4.97 3.40 10.70
C GLY A 50 -4.79 1.90 10.92
N THR A 51 -5.85 1.09 10.81
CA THR A 51 -5.73 -0.38 10.81
C THR A 51 -4.78 -0.83 9.70
N VAL A 52 -3.82 -1.67 10.04
CA VAL A 52 -2.84 -2.21 9.08
C VAL A 52 -3.12 -3.69 8.84
N TYR A 53 -3.35 -4.06 7.58
CA TYR A 53 -3.46 -5.44 7.13
C TYR A 53 -2.12 -5.92 6.59
N VAL A 54 -1.72 -7.14 6.94
CA VAL A 54 -0.59 -7.83 6.32
C VAL A 54 -1.08 -8.88 5.33
N ASN A 55 -0.48 -8.90 4.15
CA ASN A 55 -0.86 -9.81 3.07
C ASN A 55 0.24 -10.84 2.76
N CYS A 56 1.22 -11.00 3.65
CA CYS A 56 2.34 -11.93 3.50
C CYS A 56 2.78 -12.49 4.86
N LYS A 57 3.48 -13.63 4.85
CA LYS A 57 4.07 -14.21 6.08
C LYS A 57 5.45 -13.64 6.42
N SER A 58 6.12 -13.06 5.42
CA SER A 58 7.46 -12.49 5.54
C SER A 58 7.61 -11.39 4.50
N PHE A 59 8.30 -10.31 4.85
CA PHE A 59 8.60 -9.23 3.90
C PHE A 59 9.54 -9.63 2.76
N LEU A 60 10.17 -10.80 2.83
CA LEU A 60 10.94 -11.36 1.71
C LEU A 60 10.04 -12.02 0.63
N SER A 61 8.74 -12.16 0.90
CA SER A 61 7.79 -12.78 -0.03
C SER A 61 7.53 -11.88 -1.24
N TYR A 62 7.46 -12.44 -2.43
CA TYR A 62 7.13 -11.65 -3.63
C TYR A 62 5.69 -11.12 -3.59
N LYS A 63 5.51 -9.86 -4.03
CA LYS A 63 4.22 -9.20 -4.25
C LYS A 63 4.24 -8.34 -5.52
N PRO A 64 3.19 -8.36 -6.36
CA PRO A 64 3.19 -7.67 -7.66
C PRO A 64 2.75 -6.19 -7.57
N HIS A 65 3.42 -5.35 -6.77
CA HIS A 65 3.00 -3.96 -6.52
C HIS A 65 3.67 -2.91 -7.44
N THR A 66 4.86 -3.19 -7.99
CA THR A 66 5.63 -2.27 -8.81
C THR A 66 6.41 -3.01 -9.90
N TYR A 67 5.92 -2.93 -11.13
CA TYR A 67 6.53 -3.61 -12.30
C TYR A 67 8.05 -3.37 -12.38
N GLN A 68 8.79 -4.44 -12.63
CA GLN A 68 10.27 -4.50 -12.66
C GLN A 68 10.99 -4.11 -11.36
N ARG A 69 10.28 -3.88 -10.25
CA ARG A 69 10.87 -3.41 -8.98
C ARG A 69 10.36 -4.14 -7.73
N ASN A 70 9.59 -5.22 -7.93
CA ASN A 70 8.98 -6.02 -6.85
C ASN A 70 10.00 -6.74 -5.96
N SER A 71 11.08 -7.30 -6.52
CA SER A 71 12.04 -8.08 -5.75
C SER A 71 12.92 -7.21 -4.84
N GLY A 72 13.14 -7.69 -3.61
CA GLY A 72 13.89 -6.96 -2.57
C GLY A 72 13.23 -5.65 -2.18
N ALA A 73 11.90 -5.57 -2.26
CA ALA A 73 11.12 -4.39 -1.97
C ALA A 73 9.84 -4.73 -1.21
N ILE A 74 9.37 -3.79 -0.39
CA ILE A 74 8.07 -3.85 0.27
C ILE A 74 7.14 -2.85 -0.42
N GLY A 75 5.94 -3.28 -0.75
CA GLY A 75 4.85 -2.44 -1.24
C GLY A 75 3.87 -2.14 -0.12
N ILE A 76 3.62 -0.86 0.15
CA ILE A 76 2.67 -0.39 1.16
C ILE A 76 1.61 0.46 0.45
N ALA A 77 0.34 0.14 0.65
CA ALA A 77 -0.77 0.89 0.05
C ALA A 77 -1.70 1.49 1.10
N LEU A 78 -2.15 2.72 0.86
CA LEU A 78 -3.35 3.25 1.51
C LEU A 78 -4.60 2.70 0.82
N LEU A 79 -5.58 2.22 1.58
CA LEU A 79 -6.88 1.76 1.06
C LEU A 79 -7.79 2.95 0.78
N CYS A 80 -7.46 3.74 -0.23
CA CYS A 80 -8.17 4.98 -0.51
C CYS A 80 -8.07 5.39 -1.98
N GLY A 81 -8.67 6.55 -2.29
CA GLY A 81 -8.54 7.22 -3.57
C GLY A 81 -9.64 6.92 -4.57
N TYR A 82 -10.69 6.21 -4.17
CA TYR A 82 -11.93 6.16 -4.95
C TYR A 82 -12.47 7.58 -5.17
N ASP A 83 -12.76 7.93 -6.43
CA ASP A 83 -13.20 9.26 -6.87
C ASP A 83 -12.30 10.40 -6.36
N ALA A 84 -10.98 10.18 -6.26
CA ALA A 84 -10.07 11.24 -5.85
C ALA A 84 -9.99 12.35 -6.91
N HIS A 85 -10.21 13.59 -6.47
CA HIS A 85 -10.04 14.79 -7.30
C HIS A 85 -8.72 15.47 -6.99
N CYS A 86 -8.02 15.89 -8.05
CA CYS A 86 -6.85 16.75 -7.92
C CYS A 86 -7.30 18.20 -8.13
N TRP A 87 -6.85 19.12 -7.28
CA TRP A 87 -7.18 20.53 -7.40
C TRP A 87 -5.92 21.34 -7.69
N THR A 88 -6.02 22.25 -8.64
CA THR A 88 -4.98 23.24 -8.90
C THR A 88 -4.81 24.17 -7.68
N PRO A 89 -3.64 24.81 -7.49
CA PRO A 89 -3.45 25.80 -6.43
C PRO A 89 -4.46 26.96 -6.46
N ALA A 90 -5.08 27.22 -7.61
CA ALA A 90 -6.11 28.24 -7.79
C ALA A 90 -7.53 27.76 -7.39
N GLY A 91 -7.67 26.56 -6.82
CA GLY A 91 -8.96 26.03 -6.37
C GLY A 91 -9.86 25.52 -7.49
N ARG A 92 -9.30 25.20 -8.66
CA ARG A 92 -10.03 24.54 -9.77
C ARG A 92 -9.72 23.06 -9.84
N ASP A 93 -10.74 22.24 -10.08
CA ASP A 93 -10.58 20.80 -10.28
C ASP A 93 -9.73 20.54 -11.53
N ALA A 94 -8.56 19.94 -11.33
CA ALA A 94 -7.61 19.60 -12.37
C ALA A 94 -8.07 18.40 -13.21
N SER A 95 -9.04 17.61 -12.74
CA SER A 95 -9.65 16.54 -13.54
C SER A 95 -10.63 17.06 -14.60
N LEU A 96 -11.07 18.32 -14.47
CA LEU A 96 -11.98 18.98 -15.40
C LEU A 96 -11.26 19.87 -16.44
N VAL A 97 -9.93 20.02 -16.36
CA VAL A 97 -9.16 20.86 -17.31
C VAL A 97 -8.61 20.08 -18.51
N ASP A 98 -8.59 18.74 -18.46
CA ASP A 98 -8.08 17.87 -19.54
C ASP A 98 -9.18 17.32 -20.47
N VAL A 99 -10.38 17.92 -20.46
CA VAL A 99 -11.51 17.58 -21.36
C VAL A 99 -11.71 18.58 -22.52
N ALA A 100 -10.65 19.28 -22.94
CA ALA A 100 -10.66 20.17 -24.10
C ALA A 100 -9.94 19.58 -25.32
#